data_AF-A0A7W0P4N9-F1
#
_entry.id   AF-A0A7W0P4N9-F1
#
_cell.length_a   1.000
_cell.length_b   1.000
_cell.length_c   1.000
_cell.angle_alpha   90.00
_cell.angle_beta   90.00
_cell.angle_gamma   90.00
#
_symmetry.space_group_name_H-M   'P 1'
#
loop_
_entity.id
_entity.type
_entity.pdbx_description
1 polymer ?
#
loop_
_entity_poly.entity_id
_entity_poly.type
_entity_poly.pdbx_seq_one_letter_code
_entity_poly.pdbx_strand_id
1 'polypeptide(L)'
;MPETPQPRRAAAALALGLTAAVVIGVYLSVPDDPLRRRLVVTLIDAVAWFMGGVVLLSMREGIVARSSRAVGLTFLIGSAVIGLVFVSGITGSEVEPGYADLLFLLPLVTLIGGFRSEIKHHVPSGDRRELATDAALIVCALMTAGYVLIRPAEATSDVSASAVTFALVTACLVATYPALAIWIPTRAHVARAVVFAGLGAAVLTFGWQWTHMTYDATNAAIELPIALSPLAVVATYLVIRPAKKLPRPSRFARPILTSVTVIATCAALLITGVLAESRGLTVLQTGLFIGVLAIAVAVRIIANQITVTQASESVRRALGQKEMA
;
A
#
# COMPACT_ATOMS: atom_id res chain seq x y z
N MET A 1 9.82 -20.49 -22.13
CA MET A 1 8.54 -20.33 -21.40
C MET A 1 7.47 -20.03 -22.43
N PRO A 2 6.37 -20.81 -22.48
CA PRO A 2 5.35 -20.60 -23.49
C PRO A 2 4.65 -19.27 -23.21
N GLU A 3 4.53 -18.43 -24.24
CA GLU A 3 3.75 -17.20 -24.17
C GLU A 3 2.32 -17.57 -23.76
N THR A 4 1.74 -16.87 -22.78
CA THR A 4 0.27 -16.93 -22.64
C THR A 4 -0.30 -16.43 -23.97
N PRO A 5 -0.98 -17.30 -24.75
CA PRO A 5 -1.38 -16.94 -26.10
C PRO A 5 -2.27 -15.70 -26.04
N GLN A 6 -2.02 -14.75 -26.93
CA GLN A 6 -2.73 -13.48 -27.08
C GLN A 6 -4.27 -13.56 -26.89
N PRO A 7 -4.98 -14.60 -27.39
CA PRO A 7 -6.42 -14.78 -27.10
C PRO A 7 -6.78 -14.92 -25.62
N ARG A 8 -5.95 -15.56 -24.79
CA ARG A 8 -6.21 -15.71 -23.35
C ARG A 8 -6.14 -14.39 -22.59
N ARG A 9 -5.29 -13.45 -23.03
CA ARG A 9 -5.20 -12.12 -22.42
C ARG A 9 -6.37 -11.22 -22.80
N ALA A 10 -6.80 -11.28 -24.06
CA ALA A 10 -7.98 -10.56 -24.50
C ALA A 10 -9.23 -11.03 -23.74
N ALA A 11 -9.40 -12.35 -23.58
CA ALA A 11 -10.47 -12.92 -22.78
C ALA A 11 -10.40 -12.51 -21.30
N ALA A 12 -9.21 -12.53 -20.68
CA ALA A 12 -9.02 -12.09 -19.30
C ALA A 12 -9.32 -10.59 -19.13
N ALA A 13 -8.88 -9.74 -20.05
CA ALA A 13 -9.16 -8.31 -20.03
C ALA A 13 -10.66 -8.03 -20.18
N LEU A 14 -11.33 -8.74 -21.10
CA LEU A 14 -12.78 -8.64 -21.29
C LEU A 14 -13.55 -9.11 -20.05
N ALA A 15 -13.17 -10.24 -19.46
CA ALA A 15 -13.78 -10.75 -18.23
C ALA A 15 -13.64 -9.74 -17.07
N LEU A 16 -12.42 -9.20 -16.86
CA LEU A 16 -12.19 -8.18 -15.83
C LEU A 16 -12.98 -6.89 -16.10
N GLY A 17 -13.06 -6.45 -17.36
CA GLY A 17 -13.83 -5.29 -17.76
C GLY A 17 -15.33 -5.46 -17.54
N LEU A 18 -15.87 -6.64 -17.87
CA LEU A 18 -17.27 -6.99 -17.59
C LEU A 18 -17.54 -7.04 -16.08
N THR A 19 -16.66 -7.66 -15.29
CA THR A 19 -16.81 -7.69 -13.83
C THR A 19 -16.78 -6.27 -13.25
N ALA A 20 -15.88 -5.41 -13.71
CA ALA A 20 -15.84 -4.01 -13.28
C ALA A 20 -17.13 -3.26 -13.66
N ALA A 21 -17.64 -3.46 -14.88
CA ALA A 21 -18.90 -2.86 -15.31
C ALA A 21 -20.09 -3.35 -14.46
N VAL A 22 -20.11 -4.63 -14.08
CA VAL A 22 -21.13 -5.18 -13.16
C VAL A 22 -21.00 -4.56 -11.78
N VAL A 23 -19.79 -4.45 -11.21
CA VAL A 23 -19.57 -3.81 -9.90
C VAL A 23 -20.08 -2.38 -9.90
N ILE A 24 -19.74 -1.60 -10.93
CA ILE A 24 -20.21 -0.21 -11.11
C ILE A 24 -21.73 -0.19 -11.28
N GLY A 25 -22.29 -1.05 -12.14
CA GLY A 25 -23.72 -1.11 -12.40
C GLY A 25 -24.53 -1.45 -11.15
N VAL A 26 -24.08 -2.43 -10.37
CA VAL A 26 -24.70 -2.78 -9.08
C VAL A 26 -24.61 -1.60 -8.13
N TYR A 27 -23.42 -1.00 -7.95
CA TYR A 27 -23.22 0.16 -7.08
C TYR A 27 -24.17 1.33 -7.39
N LEU A 28 -24.36 1.64 -8.68
CA LEU A 28 -25.25 2.71 -9.14
C LEU A 28 -26.74 2.35 -9.04
N SER A 29 -27.08 1.06 -8.95
CA SER A 29 -28.47 0.59 -8.89
C SER A 29 -28.97 0.35 -7.47
N VAL A 30 -28.11 0.43 -6.46
CA VAL A 30 -28.52 0.24 -5.06
C VAL A 30 -29.38 1.43 -4.62
N PRO A 31 -30.61 1.21 -4.12
CA PRO A 31 -31.45 2.29 -3.59
C PRO A 31 -30.78 3.03 -2.44
N ASP A 32 -31.11 4.32 -2.28
CA ASP A 32 -30.53 5.23 -1.27
C ASP A 32 -30.96 4.96 0.19
N ASP A 33 -31.41 3.74 0.50
CA ASP A 33 -31.60 3.33 1.88
C ASP A 33 -30.22 3.21 2.58
N PRO A 34 -29.92 4.01 3.62
CA PRO A 34 -28.56 4.11 4.16
C PRO A 34 -28.02 2.77 4.70
N LEU A 35 -28.87 2.00 5.38
CA LEU A 35 -28.49 0.73 5.98
C LEU A 35 -28.26 -0.34 4.91
N ARG A 36 -29.23 -0.50 3.99
CA ARG A 36 -29.13 -1.48 2.90
C ARG A 36 -28.00 -1.15 1.96
N ARG A 37 -27.75 0.12 1.67
CA ARG A 37 -26.66 0.54 0.79
C ARG A 37 -25.30 0.21 1.38
N ARG A 38 -25.08 0.52 2.67
CA ARG A 38 -23.86 0.14 3.38
C ARG A 38 -23.62 -1.37 3.31
N LEU A 39 -24.63 -2.19 3.61
CA LEU A 39 -24.53 -3.65 3.55
C LEU A 39 -24.17 -4.17 2.15
N VAL A 40 -24.84 -3.68 1.12
CA VAL A 40 -24.60 -4.11 -0.27
C VAL A 40 -23.20 -3.71 -0.72
N VAL A 41 -22.75 -2.49 -0.41
CA VAL A 41 -21.41 -2.00 -0.78
C VAL A 41 -20.33 -2.81 -0.06
N THR A 42 -20.45 -3.04 1.24
CA THR A 42 -19.50 -3.87 2.00
C THR A 42 -19.46 -5.31 1.45
N LEU A 43 -20.59 -5.86 1.02
CA LEU A 43 -20.63 -7.18 0.37
C LEU A 43 -19.92 -7.18 -0.99
N ILE A 44 -20.15 -6.15 -1.81
CA ILE A 44 -19.49 -6.00 -3.11
C ILE A 44 -17.97 -5.96 -2.91
N ASP A 45 -17.49 -5.19 -1.94
CA ASP A 45 -16.07 -5.12 -1.60
C ASP A 45 -15.53 -6.47 -1.16
N ALA A 46 -16.20 -7.14 -0.21
CA ALA A 46 -15.79 -8.45 0.27
C ALA A 46 -15.67 -9.47 -0.88
N VAL A 47 -16.65 -9.50 -1.79
CA VAL A 47 -16.67 -10.39 -2.96
C VAL A 47 -15.59 -10.02 -3.97
N ALA A 48 -15.41 -8.74 -4.29
CA ALA A 48 -14.39 -8.30 -5.24
C ALA A 48 -12.98 -8.62 -4.74
N TRP A 49 -12.72 -8.41 -3.46
CA TRP A 49 -11.46 -8.76 -2.80
C TRP A 49 -11.27 -10.27 -2.76
N PHE A 50 -12.31 -11.04 -2.42
CA PHE A 50 -12.25 -12.51 -2.44
C PHE A 50 -11.86 -13.04 -3.83
N MET A 51 -12.59 -12.59 -4.86
CA MET A 51 -12.37 -13.00 -6.25
C MET A 51 -10.98 -12.62 -6.74
N GLY A 52 -10.53 -11.39 -6.47
CA GLY A 52 -9.17 -10.95 -6.79
C GLY A 52 -8.12 -11.81 -6.10
N GLY A 53 -8.33 -12.14 -4.82
CA GLY A 53 -7.46 -13.00 -4.03
C GLY A 53 -7.35 -14.42 -4.59
N VAL A 54 -8.48 -15.05 -4.90
CA VAL A 54 -8.54 -16.40 -5.49
C VAL A 54 -7.82 -16.43 -6.84
N VAL A 55 -8.07 -15.45 -7.72
CA VAL A 55 -7.44 -15.40 -9.03
C VAL A 55 -5.92 -15.29 -8.90
N LEU A 56 -5.39 -14.40 -8.05
CA LEU A 56 -3.96 -14.25 -7.85
C LEU A 56 -3.32 -15.49 -7.20
N LEU A 57 -4.01 -16.15 -6.28
CA LEU A 57 -3.54 -17.41 -5.66
C LEU A 57 -3.49 -18.58 -6.64
N SER A 58 -4.44 -18.61 -7.58
CA SER A 58 -4.50 -19.64 -8.62
C SER A 58 -3.37 -19.55 -9.65
N MET A 59 -2.57 -18.48 -9.63
CA MET A 59 -1.41 -18.34 -10.51
C MET A 59 -0.30 -19.34 -10.14
N ARG A 60 -0.10 -20.34 -11.01
CA ARG A 60 0.80 -21.47 -10.74
C ARG A 60 2.24 -21.29 -11.25
N GLU A 61 2.53 -20.39 -12.20
CA GLU A 61 3.81 -20.40 -12.93
C GLU A 61 4.65 -19.11 -12.86
N GLY A 62 5.97 -19.27 -12.79
CA GLY A 62 6.98 -18.23 -13.03
C GLY A 62 7.47 -17.44 -11.81
N ILE A 63 8.44 -16.54 -12.06
CA ILE A 63 9.05 -15.63 -11.05
C ILE A 63 7.99 -14.75 -10.37
N VAL A 64 6.88 -14.49 -11.06
CA VAL A 64 5.78 -13.63 -10.61
C VAL A 64 4.79 -14.38 -9.69
N ALA A 65 4.83 -15.71 -9.63
CA ALA A 65 3.87 -16.53 -8.87
C ALA A 65 3.95 -16.30 -7.35
N ARG A 66 5.15 -16.08 -6.79
CA ARG A 66 5.29 -15.87 -5.33
C ARG A 66 4.77 -14.50 -4.89
N SER A 67 5.05 -13.47 -5.67
CA SER A 67 4.55 -12.11 -5.43
C SER A 67 3.03 -12.03 -5.57
N SER A 68 2.48 -12.56 -6.68
CA SER A 68 1.03 -12.61 -6.90
C SER A 68 0.31 -13.37 -5.79
N ARG A 69 0.81 -14.52 -5.33
CA ARG A 69 0.21 -15.26 -4.20
C ARG A 69 0.19 -14.47 -2.91
N ALA A 70 1.26 -13.73 -2.59
CA ALA A 70 1.30 -12.91 -1.38
C ALA A 70 0.26 -11.77 -1.44
N VAL A 71 0.13 -11.11 -2.59
CA VAL A 71 -0.93 -10.11 -2.84
C VAL A 71 -2.32 -10.75 -2.84
N GLY A 72 -2.44 -11.97 -3.37
CA GLY A 72 -3.68 -12.73 -3.31
C GLY A 72 -4.11 -13.05 -1.89
N LEU A 73 -3.17 -13.45 -1.02
CA LEU A 73 -3.42 -13.62 0.42
C LEU A 73 -3.82 -12.29 1.08
N THR A 74 -3.20 -11.16 0.73
CA THR A 74 -3.63 -9.83 1.21
C THR A 74 -5.09 -9.59 0.89
N PHE A 75 -5.53 -9.88 -0.33
CA PHE A 75 -6.94 -9.70 -0.70
C PHE A 75 -7.87 -10.69 -0.02
N LEU A 76 -7.47 -11.96 0.18
CA LEU A 76 -8.30 -12.91 0.94
C LEU A 76 -8.45 -12.52 2.41
N ILE A 77 -7.36 -12.11 3.06
CA ILE A 77 -7.42 -11.66 4.46
C ILE A 77 -8.25 -10.37 4.54
N GLY A 78 -8.05 -9.43 3.62
CA GLY A 78 -8.84 -8.21 3.57
C GLY A 78 -10.33 -8.49 3.35
N SER A 79 -10.65 -9.40 2.43
CA SER A 79 -12.01 -9.88 2.21
C SER A 79 -12.63 -10.49 3.47
N ALA A 80 -11.87 -11.29 4.22
CA ALA A 80 -12.36 -11.85 5.49
C ALA A 80 -12.67 -10.75 6.51
N VAL A 81 -11.80 -9.75 6.65
CA VAL A 81 -12.03 -8.61 7.57
C VAL A 81 -13.26 -7.79 7.14
N ILE A 82 -13.39 -7.47 5.86
CA ILE A 82 -14.57 -6.76 5.31
C ILE A 82 -15.83 -7.62 5.49
N GLY A 83 -15.73 -8.94 5.31
CA GLY A 83 -16.81 -9.89 5.55
C GLY A 83 -17.28 -9.91 7.00
N LEU A 84 -16.38 -9.77 7.97
CA LEU A 84 -16.75 -9.62 9.38
C LEU A 84 -17.55 -8.33 9.61
N VAL A 85 -17.14 -7.22 8.99
CA VAL A 85 -17.89 -5.95 9.05
C VAL A 85 -19.30 -6.11 8.46
N PHE A 86 -19.41 -6.81 7.34
CA PHE A 86 -20.71 -7.12 6.72
C PHE A 86 -21.60 -7.95 7.64
N VAL A 87 -21.07 -9.01 8.27
CA VAL A 87 -21.83 -9.87 9.20
C VAL A 87 -22.31 -9.07 10.42
N SER A 88 -21.44 -8.24 11.01
CA SER A 88 -21.83 -7.36 12.12
C SER A 88 -22.94 -6.38 11.74
N GLY A 89 -22.92 -5.88 10.50
CA GLY A 89 -23.98 -5.04 9.96
C GLY A 89 -25.32 -5.78 9.84
N ILE A 90 -25.32 -7.05 9.44
CA ILE A 90 -26.54 -7.87 9.38
C ILE A 90 -27.12 -8.11 10.77
N THR A 91 -26.28 -8.30 11.78
CA THR A 91 -26.73 -8.53 13.17
C THR A 91 -27.25 -7.26 13.85
N GLY A 92 -27.30 -6.14 13.15
CA GLY A 92 -27.77 -4.85 13.68
C GLY A 92 -26.80 -4.22 14.66
N SER A 93 -25.54 -4.66 14.69
CA SER A 93 -24.51 -4.04 15.52
C SER A 93 -24.03 -2.76 14.84
N GLU A 94 -24.11 -1.63 15.54
CA GLU A 94 -23.50 -0.39 15.08
C GLU A 94 -21.98 -0.60 15.04
N VAL A 95 -21.43 -0.68 13.82
CA VAL A 95 -19.99 -0.73 13.63
C VAL A 95 -19.50 0.72 13.66
N GLU A 96 -18.73 1.02 14.70
CA GLU A 96 -18.10 2.31 14.97
C GLU A 96 -16.57 2.19 14.93
N PRO A 97 -15.84 3.32 14.78
CA PRO A 97 -14.40 3.33 14.89
C PRO A 97 -13.92 2.79 16.24
N GLY A 98 -13.11 1.75 16.22
CA GLY A 98 -12.44 1.28 17.43
C GLY A 98 -11.37 0.24 17.20
N TYR A 99 -11.01 -0.48 18.26
CA TYR A 99 -9.93 -1.48 18.23
C TYR A 99 -10.15 -2.63 17.24
N ALA A 100 -11.40 -2.91 16.87
CA ALA A 100 -11.72 -3.90 15.84
C ALA A 100 -11.10 -3.54 14.47
N ASP A 101 -10.88 -2.24 14.20
CA ASP A 101 -10.26 -1.79 12.96
C ASP A 101 -8.80 -2.26 12.84
N LEU A 102 -8.13 -2.61 13.94
CA LEU A 102 -6.78 -3.18 13.91
C LEU A 102 -6.71 -4.48 13.08
N LEU A 103 -7.84 -5.17 12.86
CA LEU A 103 -7.91 -6.32 11.96
C LEU A 103 -7.53 -5.95 10.52
N PHE A 104 -7.75 -4.70 10.08
CA PHE A 104 -7.31 -4.20 8.77
C PHE A 104 -5.78 -4.10 8.62
N LEU A 105 -5.01 -4.32 9.69
CA LEU A 105 -3.54 -4.46 9.62
C LEU A 105 -3.10 -5.86 9.19
N LEU A 106 -3.93 -6.90 9.37
CA LEU A 106 -3.58 -8.27 9.02
C LEU A 106 -3.19 -8.44 7.53
N PRO A 107 -3.93 -7.85 6.56
CA PRO A 107 -3.54 -7.90 5.15
C PRO A 107 -2.16 -7.29 4.84
N LEU A 108 -1.67 -6.36 5.68
CA LEU A 108 -0.37 -5.72 5.47
C LEU A 108 0.79 -6.69 5.66
N VAL A 109 0.65 -7.69 6.54
CA VAL A 109 1.70 -8.69 6.79
C VAL A 109 2.03 -9.43 5.49
N THR A 110 1.01 -9.89 4.77
CA THR A 110 1.20 -10.58 3.49
C THR A 110 1.59 -9.62 2.37
N LEU A 111 1.14 -8.36 2.41
CA LEU A 111 1.51 -7.34 1.43
C LEU A 111 3.01 -7.03 1.51
N ILE A 112 3.54 -6.84 2.73
CA ILE A 112 4.97 -6.65 3.00
C ILE A 112 5.75 -7.90 2.58
N GLY A 113 5.22 -9.11 2.82
CA GLY A 113 5.78 -10.35 2.31
C GLY A 113 5.90 -10.36 0.77
N GLY A 114 4.87 -9.90 0.07
CA GLY A 114 4.85 -9.74 -1.39
C GLY A 114 5.88 -8.73 -1.87
N PHE A 115 5.94 -7.55 -1.24
CA PHE A 115 6.93 -6.51 -1.52
C PHE A 115 8.36 -7.01 -1.31
N ARG A 116 8.63 -7.70 -0.19
CA ARG A 116 9.95 -8.30 0.08
C ARG A 116 10.32 -9.34 -0.97
N SER A 117 9.36 -10.13 -1.43
CA SER A 117 9.56 -11.06 -2.53
C SER A 117 9.92 -10.32 -3.82
N GLU A 118 9.20 -9.26 -4.18
CA GLU A 118 9.51 -8.43 -5.36
C GLU A 118 10.93 -7.84 -5.31
N ILE A 119 11.33 -7.25 -4.18
CA ILE A 119 12.70 -6.74 -3.98
C ILE A 119 13.72 -7.86 -4.18
N LYS A 120 13.49 -9.04 -3.57
CA LYS A 120 14.43 -10.15 -3.64
C LYS A 120 14.65 -10.66 -5.07
N HIS A 121 13.63 -10.64 -5.93
CA HIS A 121 13.72 -11.16 -7.29
C HIS A 121 14.15 -10.11 -8.31
N HIS A 122 13.79 -8.84 -8.10
CA HIS A 122 13.98 -7.81 -9.13
C HIS A 122 15.12 -6.84 -8.82
N VAL A 123 15.54 -6.70 -7.56
CA VAL A 123 16.57 -5.73 -7.13
C VAL A 123 17.90 -6.46 -6.85
N PRO A 124 19.04 -5.93 -7.32
CA PRO A 124 20.38 -6.45 -6.99
C PRO A 124 20.60 -6.51 -5.47
N SER A 125 21.31 -7.53 -4.97
CA SER A 125 21.47 -7.77 -3.53
C SER A 125 22.01 -6.57 -2.74
N GLY A 126 22.94 -5.80 -3.33
CA GLY A 126 23.51 -4.59 -2.72
C GLY A 126 22.50 -3.46 -2.49
N ASP A 127 21.45 -3.40 -3.30
CA ASP A 127 20.48 -2.29 -3.30
C ASP A 127 19.22 -2.59 -2.49
N ARG A 128 18.97 -3.85 -2.15
CA ARG A 128 17.72 -4.31 -1.51
C ARG A 128 17.44 -3.64 -0.18
N ARG A 129 18.49 -3.51 0.65
CA ARG A 129 18.37 -2.95 2.00
C ARG A 129 18.06 -1.46 1.93
N GLU A 130 18.68 -0.76 0.99
CA GLU A 130 18.45 0.66 0.77
C GLU A 130 17.00 0.93 0.36
N LEU A 131 16.52 0.27 -0.70
CA LEU A 131 15.12 0.39 -1.13
C LEU A 131 14.12 0.05 0.00
N ALA A 132 14.38 -1.00 0.77
CA ALA A 132 13.52 -1.37 1.89
C ALA A 132 13.53 -0.32 3.01
N THR A 133 14.69 0.29 3.28
CA THR A 133 14.84 1.35 4.29
C THR A 133 14.10 2.61 3.85
N ASP A 134 14.24 2.99 2.58
CA ASP A 134 13.53 4.13 1.99
C ASP A 134 12.02 3.96 2.01
N ALA A 135 11.53 2.79 1.60
CA ALA A 135 10.10 2.49 1.67
C ALA A 135 9.59 2.54 3.13
N ALA A 136 10.33 1.96 4.08
CA ALA A 136 9.95 2.01 5.50
C ALA A 136 9.90 3.45 6.04
N LEU A 137 10.82 4.31 5.62
CA LEU A 137 10.83 5.73 5.99
C LEU A 137 9.62 6.48 5.44
N ILE A 138 9.30 6.25 4.17
CA ILE A 138 8.10 6.83 3.55
C ILE A 138 6.85 6.33 4.28
N VAL A 139 6.79 5.05 4.69
CA VAL A 139 5.69 4.53 5.52
C VAL A 139 5.60 5.29 6.84
N CYS A 140 6.70 5.41 7.59
CA CYS A 140 6.70 6.14 8.87
C CYS A 140 6.25 7.59 8.69
N ALA A 141 6.76 8.28 7.67
CA ALA A 141 6.41 9.67 7.38
C ALA A 141 4.92 9.83 7.02
N LEU A 142 4.43 9.03 6.09
CA LEU A 142 3.02 9.10 5.65
C LEU A 142 2.06 8.63 6.74
N MET A 143 2.44 7.65 7.56
CA MET A 143 1.63 7.21 8.70
C MET A 143 1.52 8.33 9.74
N THR A 144 2.63 8.98 10.10
CA THR A 144 2.63 10.12 11.02
C THR A 144 1.75 11.25 10.50
N ALA A 145 1.97 11.68 9.25
CA ALA A 145 1.17 12.73 8.63
C ALA A 145 -0.31 12.34 8.55
N GLY A 146 -0.61 11.14 8.05
CA GLY A 146 -1.97 10.62 7.90
C GLY A 146 -2.70 10.51 9.24
N TYR A 147 -2.03 10.07 10.30
CA TYR A 147 -2.62 9.99 11.63
C TYR A 147 -3.07 11.36 12.12
N VAL A 148 -2.20 12.38 12.02
CA VAL A 148 -2.52 13.76 12.43
C VAL A 148 -3.70 14.31 11.61
N LEU A 149 -3.77 13.99 10.31
CA LEU A 149 -4.83 14.47 9.41
C LEU A 149 -6.18 13.78 9.61
N ILE A 150 -6.17 12.46 9.89
CA ILE A 150 -7.37 11.63 10.04
C ILE A 150 -7.94 11.71 11.46
N ARG A 151 -7.10 11.91 12.48
CA ARG A 151 -7.57 11.90 13.88
C ARG A 151 -8.37 13.18 14.20
N PRO A 152 -9.60 13.09 14.73
CA PRO A 152 -10.31 14.25 15.24
C PRO A 152 -9.67 14.77 16.55
N ALA A 153 -9.84 16.06 16.85
CA ALA A 153 -9.14 16.69 17.99
C ALA A 153 -9.46 16.03 19.34
N GLU A 154 -10.73 15.68 19.54
CA GLU A 154 -11.27 15.07 20.76
C GLU A 154 -11.32 13.55 20.69
N ALA A 155 -10.51 12.91 19.83
CA ALA A 155 -10.56 11.47 19.63
C ALA A 155 -10.26 10.71 20.93
N THR A 156 -11.14 9.77 21.26
CA THR A 156 -10.91 8.74 22.28
C THR A 156 -9.77 7.80 21.88
N SER A 157 -9.39 6.88 22.78
CA SER A 157 -8.42 5.83 22.48
C SER A 157 -8.83 4.98 21.27
N ASP A 158 -10.13 4.69 21.16
CA ASP A 158 -10.72 3.79 20.18
C ASP A 158 -10.66 4.43 18.79
N VAL A 159 -11.12 5.68 18.68
CA VAL A 159 -11.02 6.47 17.44
C VAL A 159 -9.56 6.69 17.05
N SER A 160 -8.65 6.86 18.01
CA SER A 160 -7.21 6.98 17.76
C SER A 160 -6.63 5.67 17.21
N ALA A 161 -7.10 4.50 17.68
CA ALA A 161 -6.72 3.19 17.16
C ALA A 161 -7.18 3.00 15.70
N SER A 162 -8.38 3.44 15.35
CA SER A 162 -8.85 3.47 13.96
C SER A 162 -8.02 4.41 13.08
N ALA A 163 -7.76 5.64 13.57
CA ALA A 163 -6.98 6.63 12.83
C ALA A 163 -5.57 6.11 12.49
N VAL A 164 -4.88 5.49 13.45
CA VAL A 164 -3.54 4.91 13.19
C VAL A 164 -3.62 3.71 12.25
N THR A 165 -4.69 2.90 12.33
CA THR A 165 -4.90 1.77 11.42
C THR A 165 -4.99 2.26 9.98
N PHE A 166 -5.91 3.16 9.66
CA PHE A 166 -6.11 3.62 8.28
C PHE A 166 -4.95 4.46 7.77
N ALA A 167 -4.29 5.24 8.65
CA ALA A 167 -3.05 5.94 8.30
C ALA A 167 -1.92 4.97 7.93
N LEU A 168 -1.73 3.90 8.69
CA LEU A 168 -0.70 2.89 8.42
C LEU A 168 -1.00 2.08 7.15
N VAL A 169 -2.26 1.65 6.96
CA VAL A 169 -2.69 0.96 5.73
C VAL A 169 -2.41 1.86 4.52
N THR A 170 -2.87 3.11 4.57
CA THR A 170 -2.62 4.10 3.51
C THR A 170 -1.12 4.25 3.22
N ALA A 171 -0.31 4.45 4.27
CA ALA A 171 1.12 4.63 4.15
C ALA A 171 1.81 3.43 3.48
N CYS A 172 1.44 2.20 3.84
CA CYS A 172 1.95 1.00 3.19
C CYS A 172 1.55 0.91 1.71
N LEU A 173 0.32 1.25 1.35
CA LEU A 173 -0.17 1.23 -0.03
C LEU A 173 0.56 2.25 -0.90
N VAL A 174 0.78 3.46 -0.38
CA VAL A 174 1.44 4.57 -1.10
C VAL A 174 2.97 4.46 -1.11
N ALA A 175 3.58 3.71 -0.18
CA ALA A 175 5.03 3.59 -0.12
C ALA A 175 5.59 2.37 -0.85
N THR A 176 4.99 1.18 -0.69
CA THR A 176 5.62 -0.10 -1.08
C THR A 176 5.82 -0.25 -2.60
N TYR A 177 4.75 -0.49 -3.35
CA TYR A 177 4.83 -0.65 -4.80
C TYR A 177 5.24 0.63 -5.54
N PRO A 178 4.88 1.85 -5.08
CA PRO A 178 5.43 3.08 -5.65
C PRO A 178 6.95 3.21 -5.51
N ALA A 179 7.54 2.88 -4.36
CA ALA A 179 9.01 2.85 -4.22
C ALA A 179 9.65 1.85 -5.18
N LEU A 180 9.03 0.66 -5.33
CA LEU A 180 9.50 -0.33 -6.30
C LEU A 180 9.41 0.17 -7.74
N ALA A 181 8.34 0.89 -8.10
CA ALA A 181 8.16 1.46 -9.43
C ALA A 181 9.16 2.59 -9.73
N ILE A 182 9.53 3.38 -8.73
CA ILE A 182 10.62 4.37 -8.85
C ILE A 182 11.95 3.65 -9.11
N TRP A 183 12.21 2.55 -8.41
CA TRP A 183 13.47 1.82 -8.53
C TRP A 183 13.58 1.04 -9.85
N ILE A 184 12.53 0.31 -10.22
CA ILE A 184 12.45 -0.55 -11.39
C ILE A 184 11.15 -0.22 -12.14
N PRO A 185 11.18 0.77 -13.05
CA PRO A 185 9.97 1.28 -13.70
C PRO A 185 9.50 0.38 -14.86
N THR A 186 9.15 -0.87 -14.56
CA THR A 186 8.42 -1.70 -15.54
C THR A 186 6.96 -1.26 -15.61
N ARG A 187 6.30 -1.51 -16.75
CA ARG A 187 4.86 -1.21 -16.91
C ARG A 187 4.01 -1.87 -15.81
N ALA A 188 4.36 -3.08 -15.39
CA ALA A 188 3.65 -3.78 -14.33
C ALA A 188 3.86 -3.14 -12.95
N HIS A 189 5.09 -2.74 -12.63
CA HIS A 189 5.38 -2.06 -11.36
C HIS A 189 4.71 -0.69 -11.29
N VAL A 190 4.78 0.10 -12.36
CA VAL A 190 4.11 1.40 -12.45
C VAL A 190 2.59 1.24 -12.35
N ALA A 191 1.99 0.27 -13.06
CA ALA A 191 0.55 0.04 -12.96
C ALA A 191 0.12 -0.35 -11.54
N ARG A 192 0.87 -1.24 -10.88
CA ARG A 192 0.60 -1.59 -9.47
C ARG A 192 0.75 -0.39 -8.55
N ALA A 193 1.78 0.43 -8.75
CA ALA A 193 1.97 1.66 -7.98
C ALA A 193 0.77 2.60 -8.10
N VAL A 194 0.24 2.80 -9.32
CA VAL A 194 -0.95 3.63 -9.55
C VAL A 194 -2.17 3.04 -8.84
N VAL A 195 -2.42 1.74 -8.97
CA VAL A 195 -3.57 1.08 -8.33
C VAL A 195 -3.47 1.14 -6.81
N PHE A 196 -2.32 0.81 -6.23
CA PHE A 196 -2.13 0.87 -4.78
C PHE A 196 -2.17 2.31 -4.24
N ALA A 197 -1.63 3.29 -4.97
CA ALA A 197 -1.75 4.70 -4.57
C ALA A 197 -3.20 5.18 -4.62
N GLY A 198 -3.96 4.80 -5.66
CA GLY A 198 -5.39 5.10 -5.76
C GLY A 198 -6.21 4.47 -4.64
N LEU A 199 -5.95 3.19 -4.32
CA LEU A 199 -6.54 2.52 -3.17
C LEU A 199 -6.16 3.22 -1.85
N GLY A 200 -4.89 3.60 -1.70
CA GLY A 200 -4.41 4.33 -0.53
C GLY A 200 -5.12 5.66 -0.34
N ALA A 201 -5.35 6.42 -1.41
CA ALA A 201 -6.13 7.66 -1.35
C ALA A 201 -7.58 7.41 -0.88
N ALA A 202 -8.24 6.38 -1.42
CA ALA A 202 -9.59 6.02 -0.99
C ALA A 202 -9.64 5.55 0.46
N VAL A 203 -8.67 4.74 0.92
CA VAL A 203 -8.56 4.31 2.32
C VAL A 203 -8.27 5.49 3.26
N LEU A 204 -7.49 6.48 2.82
CA LEU A 204 -7.26 7.70 3.59
C LEU A 204 -8.55 8.50 3.76
N THR A 205 -9.29 8.70 2.67
CA THR A 205 -10.58 9.42 2.69
C THR A 205 -11.62 8.66 3.50
N PHE A 206 -11.71 7.33 3.34
CA PHE A 206 -12.53 6.46 4.17
C PHE A 206 -12.16 6.61 5.64
N GLY A 207 -10.87 6.48 5.98
CA GLY A 207 -10.37 6.60 7.34
C GLY A 207 -10.73 7.94 7.97
N TRP A 208 -10.62 9.03 7.21
CA TRP A 208 -11.08 10.35 7.65
C TRP A 208 -12.58 10.35 7.94
N GLN A 209 -13.43 9.90 7.00
CA GLN A 209 -14.88 9.96 7.20
C GLN A 209 -15.32 9.04 8.35
N TRP A 210 -14.69 7.87 8.44
CA TRP A 210 -14.92 6.87 9.47
C TRP A 210 -14.65 7.43 10.86
N THR A 211 -13.44 7.97 11.10
CA THR A 211 -13.07 8.51 12.42
C THR A 211 -13.86 9.75 12.82
N HIS A 212 -14.43 10.47 11.85
CA HIS A 212 -15.29 11.62 12.09
C HIS A 212 -16.78 11.26 12.13
N MET A 213 -17.15 9.98 12.06
CA MET A 213 -18.54 9.52 12.05
C MET A 213 -19.39 10.17 10.93
N THR A 214 -18.76 10.44 9.79
CA THR A 214 -19.37 11.06 8.59
C THR A 214 -19.31 10.14 7.37
N TYR A 215 -19.01 8.86 7.58
CA TYR A 215 -18.89 7.89 6.50
C TYR A 215 -20.20 7.74 5.74
N ASP A 216 -20.10 7.89 4.42
CA ASP A 216 -21.20 7.80 3.49
C ASP A 216 -20.90 6.76 2.40
N ALA A 217 -21.63 5.64 2.42
CA ALA A 217 -21.53 4.58 1.43
C ALA A 217 -21.99 5.03 0.01
N THR A 218 -22.57 6.21 -0.14
CA THR A 218 -22.87 6.82 -1.46
C THR A 218 -21.65 7.51 -2.09
N ASN A 219 -20.54 7.64 -1.35
CA ASN A 219 -19.35 8.31 -1.85
C ASN A 219 -18.56 7.43 -2.83
N ALA A 220 -18.86 7.58 -4.12
CA ALA A 220 -18.21 6.82 -5.19
C ALA A 220 -16.68 7.00 -5.24
N ALA A 221 -16.15 8.12 -4.72
CA ALA A 221 -14.71 8.36 -4.66
C ALA A 221 -14.00 7.47 -3.63
N ILE A 222 -14.74 6.85 -2.70
CA ILE A 222 -14.25 5.88 -1.73
C ILE A 222 -14.56 4.46 -2.22
N GLU A 223 -15.83 4.18 -2.49
CA GLU A 223 -16.30 2.81 -2.70
C GLU A 223 -15.79 2.21 -4.00
N LEU A 224 -15.82 2.95 -5.11
CA LEU A 224 -15.39 2.40 -6.39
C LEU A 224 -13.88 2.06 -6.41
N PRO A 225 -12.97 2.91 -5.91
CA PRO A 225 -11.57 2.51 -5.79
C PRO A 225 -11.37 1.29 -4.89
N ILE A 226 -12.08 1.16 -3.75
CA ILE A 226 -11.97 0.00 -2.85
C ILE A 226 -12.44 -1.28 -3.56
N ALA A 227 -13.60 -1.24 -4.22
CA ALA A 227 -14.18 -2.38 -4.92
C ALA A 227 -13.37 -2.80 -6.16
N LEU A 228 -12.86 -1.83 -6.94
CA LEU A 228 -12.23 -2.09 -8.24
C LEU A 228 -10.73 -2.40 -8.14
N SER A 229 -10.06 -2.00 -7.05
CA SER A 229 -8.62 -2.20 -6.89
C SER A 229 -8.17 -3.67 -7.00
N PRO A 230 -8.85 -4.67 -6.39
CA PRO A 230 -8.49 -6.08 -6.59
C PRO A 230 -8.49 -6.50 -8.06
N LEU A 231 -9.51 -6.08 -8.82
CA LEU A 231 -9.63 -6.38 -10.26
C LEU A 231 -8.52 -5.68 -11.05
N ALA A 232 -8.24 -4.42 -10.73
CA ALA A 232 -7.18 -3.65 -11.36
C ALA A 232 -5.79 -4.26 -11.07
N VAL A 233 -5.53 -4.69 -9.84
CA VAL A 233 -4.30 -5.42 -9.49
C VAL A 233 -4.22 -6.72 -10.27
N VAL A 234 -5.28 -7.52 -10.33
CA VAL A 234 -5.32 -8.74 -11.16
C VAL A 234 -4.99 -8.44 -12.62
N ALA A 235 -5.53 -7.35 -13.18
CA ALA A 235 -5.21 -6.93 -14.54
C ALA A 235 -3.70 -6.64 -14.72
N THR A 236 -3.03 -6.08 -13.72
CA THR A 236 -1.57 -5.86 -13.77
C THR A 236 -0.75 -7.15 -13.85
N TYR A 237 -1.30 -8.28 -13.37
CA TYR A 237 -0.64 -9.58 -13.41
C TYR A 237 -1.02 -10.39 -14.67
N LEU A 238 -2.26 -10.30 -15.15
CA LEU A 238 -2.76 -11.10 -16.29
C LEU A 238 -2.57 -10.42 -17.65
N VAL A 239 -2.79 -9.11 -17.72
CA VAL A 239 -2.90 -8.37 -18.98
C VAL A 239 -1.58 -7.70 -19.34
N ILE A 240 -0.90 -7.11 -18.35
CA ILE A 240 0.37 -6.42 -18.57
C ILE A 240 1.50 -7.43 -18.75
N ARG A 241 2.18 -7.37 -19.90
CA ARG A 241 3.32 -8.27 -20.18
C ARG A 241 4.41 -8.10 -19.12
N PRO A 242 4.88 -9.20 -18.49
CA PRO A 242 6.09 -9.16 -17.70
C PRO A 242 7.26 -8.71 -18.58
N ALA A 243 8.16 -7.90 -18.04
CA ALA A 243 9.36 -7.49 -18.77
C ALA A 243 10.24 -8.73 -19.07
N LYS A 244 10.60 -8.95 -20.34
CA LYS A 244 11.50 -10.06 -20.75
C LYS A 244 12.89 -9.95 -20.11
N LYS A 245 13.34 -8.71 -19.89
CA LYS A 245 14.52 -8.36 -19.11
C LYS A 245 14.14 -7.18 -18.20
N LEU A 246 14.57 -7.23 -16.95
CA LEU A 246 14.37 -6.10 -16.05
C LEU A 246 15.24 -4.93 -16.52
N PRO A 247 14.70 -3.70 -16.53
CA PRO A 247 15.54 -2.53 -16.73
C PRO A 247 16.58 -2.47 -15.62
N ARG A 248 17.79 -2.02 -15.95
CA ARG A 248 18.73 -1.62 -14.90
C ARG A 248 18.11 -0.47 -14.12
N PRO A 249 18.30 -0.40 -12.79
CA PRO A 249 17.89 0.77 -12.02
C PRO A 249 18.40 2.03 -12.69
N SER A 250 17.52 3.02 -12.85
CA SER A 250 17.92 4.33 -13.38
C SER A 250 19.01 4.91 -12.48
N ARG A 251 20.00 5.60 -13.05
CA ARG A 251 20.99 6.38 -12.27
C ARG A 251 20.32 7.39 -11.33
N PHE A 252 19.08 7.77 -11.61
CA PHE A 252 18.29 8.70 -10.82
C PHE A 252 17.33 8.03 -9.83
N ALA A 253 17.15 6.70 -9.88
CA ALA A 253 16.22 5.99 -9.00
C ALA A 253 16.52 6.27 -7.52
N ARG A 254 17.78 6.09 -7.12
CA ARG A 254 18.26 6.32 -5.76
C ARG A 254 18.14 7.79 -5.32
N PRO A 255 18.61 8.78 -6.11
CA PRO A 255 18.35 10.19 -5.80
C PRO A 255 16.87 10.53 -5.66
N ILE A 256 16.00 10.08 -6.59
CA ILE A 256 14.57 10.37 -6.57
C ILE A 256 13.93 9.79 -5.30
N LEU A 257 14.20 8.53 -4.99
CA LEU A 257 13.63 7.89 -3.80
C LEU A 257 14.10 8.57 -2.51
N THR A 258 15.36 9.03 -2.49
CA THR A 258 15.90 9.84 -1.40
C THR A 258 15.18 11.16 -1.25
N SER A 259 15.01 11.91 -2.34
CA SER A 259 14.28 13.17 -2.33
C SER A 259 12.84 12.98 -1.87
N VAL A 260 12.14 11.97 -2.40
CA VAL A 260 10.76 11.64 -1.99
C VAL A 260 10.69 11.35 -0.49
N THR A 261 11.64 10.59 0.04
CA THR A 261 11.66 10.28 1.47
C THR A 261 11.91 11.53 2.32
N VAL A 262 12.88 12.37 1.94
CA VAL A 262 13.17 13.62 2.66
C VAL A 262 11.95 14.54 2.63
N ILE A 263 11.32 14.72 1.47
CA ILE A 263 10.10 15.52 1.31
C ILE A 263 8.98 14.97 2.21
N ALA A 264 8.75 13.65 2.20
CA ALA A 264 7.73 13.02 3.03
C ALA A 264 8.00 13.24 4.52
N THR A 265 9.24 13.05 4.98
CA THR A 265 9.62 13.27 6.38
C THR A 265 9.48 14.74 6.78
N CYS A 266 9.93 15.68 5.95
CA CYS A 266 9.77 17.12 6.21
C CYS A 266 8.29 17.52 6.25
N ALA A 267 7.47 17.01 5.33
CA ALA A 267 6.03 17.26 5.33
C ALA A 267 5.37 16.68 6.59
N ALA A 268 5.75 15.47 7.02
CA ALA A 268 5.23 14.86 8.24
C ALA A 268 5.60 15.66 9.50
N LEU A 269 6.84 16.16 9.58
CA LEU A 269 7.28 17.04 10.67
C LEU A 269 6.53 18.37 10.66
N LEU A 270 6.33 18.98 9.48
CA LEU A 270 5.57 20.22 9.35
C LEU A 270 4.11 20.03 9.77
N ILE A 271 3.45 18.99 9.25
CA ILE A 271 2.06 18.65 9.59
C ILE A 271 1.93 18.41 11.09
N THR A 272 2.84 17.62 11.68
CA THR A 272 2.82 17.34 13.11
C THR A 272 3.08 18.62 13.92
N GLY A 273 4.08 19.41 13.55
CA GLY A 273 4.44 20.64 14.27
C GLY A 273 3.36 21.73 14.21
N VAL A 274 2.64 21.85 13.10
CA VAL A 274 1.61 22.88 12.90
C VAL A 274 0.24 22.42 13.43
N LEU A 275 -0.10 21.14 13.26
CA LEU A 275 -1.46 20.65 13.55
C LEU A 275 -1.56 19.87 14.87
N ALA A 276 -0.47 19.54 15.56
CA ALA A 276 -0.57 18.70 16.76
C ALA A 276 -1.48 19.32 17.84
N GLU A 277 -1.30 20.60 18.14
CA GLU A 277 -2.08 21.28 19.17
C GLU A 277 -3.56 21.40 18.77
N SER A 278 -3.84 21.83 17.54
CA SER A 278 -5.22 21.93 17.03
C SER A 278 -5.91 20.57 16.86
N ARG A 279 -5.14 19.49 16.78
CA ARG A 279 -5.62 18.10 16.76
C ARG A 279 -5.59 17.43 18.13
N GLY A 280 -5.39 18.19 19.20
CA GLY A 280 -5.46 17.68 20.58
C GLY A 280 -4.44 16.58 20.88
N LEU A 281 -3.29 16.58 20.20
CA LEU A 281 -2.21 15.64 20.47
C LEU A 281 -1.45 16.05 21.73
N THR A 282 -1.22 15.08 22.61
CA THR A 282 -0.40 15.30 23.81
C THR A 282 1.07 15.55 23.44
N VAL A 283 1.80 16.22 24.32
CA VAL A 283 3.26 16.42 24.16
C VAL A 283 3.99 15.09 23.95
N LEU A 284 3.55 14.02 24.64
CA LEU A 284 4.11 12.69 24.49
C LEU A 284 3.86 12.10 23.09
N GLN A 285 2.62 12.17 22.58
CA GLN A 285 2.30 11.66 21.24
C GLN A 285 3.07 12.41 20.15
N THR A 286 3.11 13.74 20.24
CA THR A 286 3.90 14.59 19.34
C THR A 286 5.39 14.24 19.39
N GLY A 287 5.94 14.08 20.61
CA GLY A 287 7.32 13.67 20.83
C GLY A 287 7.62 12.27 20.27
N LEU A 288 6.69 11.32 20.39
CA LEU A 288 6.82 9.97 19.83
C LEU A 288 6.87 10.01 18.29
N PHE A 289 6.00 10.77 17.64
CA PHE A 289 6.03 10.91 16.18
C PHE A 289 7.33 11.53 15.68
N ILE A 290 7.78 12.62 16.31
CA ILE A 290 9.06 13.27 15.98
C ILE A 290 10.21 12.29 16.23
N GLY A 291 10.21 11.59 17.36
CA GLY A 291 11.23 10.61 17.74
C GLY A 291 11.32 9.44 16.76
N VAL A 292 10.19 8.86 16.35
CA VAL A 292 10.14 7.78 15.34
C VAL A 292 10.73 8.26 14.02
N LEU A 293 10.36 9.47 13.56
CA LEU A 293 10.92 10.04 12.33
C LEU A 293 12.42 10.30 12.45
N ALA A 294 12.89 10.83 13.58
CA ALA A 294 14.30 11.08 13.84
C ALA A 294 15.12 9.78 13.84
N ILE A 295 14.65 8.74 14.53
CA ILE A 295 15.28 7.41 14.53
C ILE A 295 15.34 6.85 13.11
N ALA A 296 14.24 6.95 12.37
CA ALA A 296 14.16 6.41 11.03
C ALA A 296 15.17 7.13 10.11
N VAL A 297 15.26 8.47 10.16
CA VAL A 297 16.27 9.24 9.43
C VAL A 297 17.69 8.85 9.84
N ALA A 298 17.96 8.67 11.14
CA ALA A 298 19.26 8.23 11.62
C ALA A 298 19.65 6.86 11.05
N VAL A 299 18.72 5.90 11.03
CA VAL A 299 18.92 4.58 10.41
C VAL A 299 19.25 4.70 8.93
N ARG A 300 18.59 5.61 8.21
CA ARG A 300 18.91 5.91 6.80
C ARG A 300 20.33 6.41 6.61
N ILE A 301 20.74 7.37 7.43
CA ILE A 301 22.08 7.96 7.37
C ILE A 301 23.12 6.87 7.61
N ILE A 302 22.93 6.03 8.63
CA ILE A 302 23.83 4.92 8.94
C ILE A 302 23.90 3.94 7.75
N ALA A 303 22.77 3.57 7.14
CA ALA A 303 22.74 2.68 5.99
C ALA A 303 23.51 3.26 4.79
N ASN A 304 23.37 4.57 4.54
CA ASN A 304 24.11 5.27 3.50
C ASN A 304 25.62 5.28 3.78
N GLN A 305 26.03 5.57 5.01
CA GLN A 305 27.44 5.58 5.40
C GLN A 305 28.09 4.21 5.22
N ILE A 306 27.42 3.13 5.63
CA ILE A 306 27.91 1.75 5.42
C ILE A 306 28.16 1.48 3.94
N THR A 307 27.25 1.90 3.07
CA THR A 307 27.35 1.68 1.62
C THR A 307 28.53 2.46 1.01
N VAL A 308 28.73 3.72 1.42
CA VAL A 308 29.85 4.56 0.96
C VAL A 308 31.19 4.00 1.41
N THR A 309 31.29 3.52 2.65
CA THR A 309 32.50 2.89 3.18
C THR A 309 32.85 1.62 2.42
N GLN A 310 31.87 0.75 2.16
CA GLN A 310 32.08 -0.48 1.37
C GLN A 310 32.53 -0.18 -0.05
N ALA A 311 31.94 0.83 -0.70
CA ALA A 311 32.35 1.26 -2.03
C ALA A 311 33.81 1.76 -2.03
N SER A 312 34.16 2.64 -1.09
CA SER A 312 35.51 3.18 -0.94
C SER A 312 36.55 2.08 -0.71
N GLU A 313 36.24 1.10 0.15
CA GLU A 313 37.11 -0.07 0.36
C GLU A 313 37.27 -0.93 -0.89
N SER A 314 36.20 -1.14 -1.66
CA SER A 314 36.27 -1.93 -2.89
C SER A 314 37.17 -1.29 -3.94
N VAL A 315 37.09 0.05 -4.09
CA VAL A 315 37.98 0.82 -4.97
C VAL A 315 39.41 0.76 -4.47
N ARG A 316 39.64 0.94 -3.16
CA ARG A 316 40.97 0.84 -2.56
C ARG A 316 41.61 -0.53 -2.79
N ARG A 317 40.84 -1.62 -2.67
CA ARG A 317 41.32 -2.99 -2.96
C ARG A 317 41.64 -3.17 -4.44
N ALA A 318 40.80 -2.67 -5.34
CA ALA A 318 41.03 -2.76 -6.78
C ALA A 318 42.26 -1.96 -7.24
N LEU A 319 42.48 -0.77 -6.67
CA LEU A 319 43.69 0.03 -6.91
C LEU A 319 44.94 -0.66 -6.38
N GLY A 320 44.89 -1.20 -5.15
CA GLY A 320 46.02 -1.96 -4.59
C GLY A 320 46.36 -3.23 -5.39
N GLN A 321 45.36 -3.90 -5.96
CA GLN A 321 45.60 -5.04 -6.87
C GLN A 321 46.24 -4.62 -8.20
N LYS A 322 45.93 -3.42 -8.69
CA LYS A 322 46.53 -2.85 -9.91
C LYS A 322 47.97 -2.37 -9.69
N GLU A 323 48.28 -1.86 -8.50
CA GLU A 323 49.64 -1.43 -8.14
C GLU A 323 50.61 -2.61 -7.91
N MET A 324 50.08 -3.80 -7.58
CA MET A 324 50.85 -5.02 -7.38
C MET A 324 51.00 -5.91 -8.64
N ALA A 325 50.38 -5.52 -9.77
CA ALA A 325 50.41 -6.24 -11.04
C ALA A 325 51.23 -5.49 -12.09
#